data_AF-A0A1D8T3P9-F1
#
_entry.id   AF-A0A1D8T3P9-F1
#
_cell.length_a   1.000
_cell.length_b   1.000
_cell.length_c   1.000
_cell.angle_alpha   90.00
_cell.angle_beta   90.00
_cell.angle_gamma   90.00
#
_symmetry.space_group_name_H-M   'P 1'
#
loop_
_entity.id
_entity.type
_entity.pdbx_description
1 polymer ?
#
loop_
_entity_poly.entity_id
_entity_poly.type
_entity_poly.pdbx_seq_one_letter_code
_entity_poly.pdbx_strand_id
1 'polypeptide(L)'
;MDSIRRDLPGDITREKFDATIDELNANEVPIAGAHVVVIGRGVTVGRPIGLLFTRRSENATVTLCHNGTRDLAAEFRRADIVIAAAGVPGLVTADMVA
;
A
#
# COMPACT_ATOMS: atom_id res chain seq x y z
N MET A 1 -5.84 -15.47 -4.98
CA MET A 1 -5.75 -14.98 -3.59
C MET A 1 -6.08 -13.52 -3.73
N ASP A 2 -7.21 -13.12 -3.15
CA ASP A 2 -7.74 -11.79 -3.35
C ASP A 2 -6.86 -10.80 -2.59
N SER A 3 -6.42 -9.76 -3.29
CA SER A 3 -5.52 -8.74 -2.76
C SER A 3 -6.15 -7.92 -1.63
N ILE A 4 -5.36 -7.60 -0.60
CA ILE A 4 -5.84 -6.78 0.53
C ILE A 4 -5.72 -5.31 0.18
N ARG A 5 -6.83 -4.57 0.22
CA ARG A 5 -6.84 -3.13 0.03
C ARG A 5 -6.92 -2.36 1.34
N ARG A 6 -6.09 -1.32 1.48
CA ARG A 6 -6.20 -0.33 2.55
C ARG A 6 -6.05 1.11 2.05
N ASP A 7 -6.96 1.97 2.48
CA ASP A 7 -6.85 3.41 2.30
C ASP A 7 -6.14 4.00 3.53
N LEU A 8 -5.10 4.81 3.30
CA LEU A 8 -4.39 5.48 4.38
C LEU A 8 -4.91 6.90 4.60
N PRO A 9 -4.96 7.36 5.86
CA PRO A 9 -5.30 8.75 6.17
C PRO A 9 -4.22 9.71 5.63
N GLY A 10 -4.63 10.92 5.28
CA GLY A 10 -3.75 11.95 4.69
C GLY A 10 -2.69 12.51 5.66
N ASP A 11 -2.79 12.20 6.94
CA ASP A 11 -1.91 12.61 8.02
C ASP A 11 -1.28 11.38 8.73
N ILE A 12 -0.30 10.76 8.06
CA ILE A 12 0.35 9.57 8.61
C ILE A 12 1.29 9.95 9.76
N THR A 13 1.05 9.37 10.94
CA THR A 13 1.98 9.38 12.08
C THR A 13 2.62 8.01 12.20
N ARG A 14 3.69 7.90 13.00
CA ARG A 14 4.31 6.59 13.28
C ARG A 14 3.30 5.63 13.92
N GLU A 15 2.51 6.12 14.87
CA GLU A 15 1.46 5.33 15.53
C GLU A 15 0.41 4.80 14.55
N LYS A 16 -0.08 5.63 13.62
CA LYS A 16 -1.02 5.19 12.59
C LYS A 16 -0.41 4.19 11.62
N PHE A 17 0.88 4.33 11.32
CA PHE A 17 1.60 3.34 10.53
C PHE A 17 1.68 2.01 11.25
N ASP A 18 2.13 2.00 12.50
CA ASP A 18 2.27 0.78 13.30
C ASP A 18 0.89 0.08 13.45
N ALA A 19 -0.18 0.83 13.67
CA ALA A 19 -1.55 0.28 13.68
C ALA A 19 -1.98 -0.33 12.33
N THR A 20 -1.56 0.26 11.20
CA THR A 20 -1.81 -0.32 9.87
C THR A 20 -1.04 -1.64 9.70
N ILE A 21 0.20 -1.71 10.18
CA ILE A 21 1.01 -2.92 10.15
C ILE A 21 0.36 -4.03 10.98
N ASP A 22 -0.12 -3.71 12.19
CA ASP A 22 -0.81 -4.66 13.06
C ASP A 22 -2.09 -5.19 12.39
N GLU A 23 -2.90 -4.31 11.79
CA GLU A 23 -4.10 -4.71 11.05
C GLU A 23 -3.78 -5.59 9.84
N LEU A 24 -2.75 -5.24 9.06
CA LEU A 24 -2.35 -6.01 7.89
C LEU A 24 -1.86 -7.40 8.29
N ASN A 25 -1.00 -7.52 9.32
CA ASN A 25 -0.49 -8.80 9.81
C ASN A 25 -1.54 -9.66 10.52
N ALA A 26 -2.68 -9.09 10.92
CA ALA A 26 -3.81 -9.87 11.43
C ALA A 26 -4.57 -10.62 10.32
N ASN A 27 -4.31 -10.33 9.04
CA ASN A 27 -4.86 -11.08 7.91
C ASN A 27 -4.00 -12.31 7.61
N GLU A 28 -4.50 -13.19 6.74
CA GLU A 28 -3.80 -14.42 6.34
C GLU A 28 -2.49 -14.15 5.56
N VAL A 29 -2.34 -12.96 4.96
CA VAL A 29 -1.16 -12.57 4.19
C VAL A 29 -0.20 -11.79 5.10
N PRO A 30 0.96 -12.35 5.47
CA PRO A 30 1.97 -11.60 6.21
C PRO A 30 2.59 -10.53 5.32
N ILE A 31 2.92 -9.37 5.91
CA ILE A 31 3.57 -8.27 5.16
C ILE A 31 4.99 -8.68 4.70
N ALA A 32 5.68 -9.48 5.52
CA ALA A 32 7.01 -9.95 5.21
C ALA A 32 7.01 -10.84 3.95
N GLY A 33 7.70 -10.38 2.91
CA GLY A 33 7.75 -11.04 1.61
C GLY A 33 6.60 -10.70 0.66
N ALA A 34 5.57 -9.97 1.12
CA ALA A 34 4.47 -9.53 0.27
C ALA A 34 4.92 -8.46 -0.75
N HIS A 35 4.28 -8.45 -1.91
CA HIS A 35 4.35 -7.35 -2.87
C HIS A 35 3.28 -6.31 -2.55
N VAL A 36 3.73 -5.16 -2.04
CA VAL A 36 2.90 -4.02 -1.67
C VAL A 36 2.94 -2.97 -2.79
N VAL A 37 1.78 -2.62 -3.34
CA VAL A 37 1.65 -1.46 -4.23
C VAL A 37 1.16 -0.26 -3.44
N VAL A 38 1.91 0.84 -3.48
CA VAL A 38 1.51 2.12 -2.86
C VAL A 38 1.12 3.11 -3.95
N ILE A 39 -0.08 3.68 -3.86
CA ILE A 39 -0.60 4.67 -4.81
C ILE A 39 -0.52 6.06 -4.23
N GLY A 40 0.21 6.94 -4.91
CA GLY A 40 0.46 8.30 -4.47
C GLY A 40 1.90 8.47 -4.06
N ARG A 41 2.51 9.60 -4.48
CA ARG A 41 3.92 9.91 -4.24
C ARG A 41 4.14 11.25 -3.53
N GLY A 42 3.13 11.70 -2.78
CA GLY A 42 3.27 12.89 -1.94
C GLY A 42 4.38 12.70 -0.90
N VAL A 43 5.04 13.80 -0.53
CA VAL A 43 6.11 13.77 0.49
C VAL A 43 5.57 13.50 1.90
N THR A 44 4.27 13.73 2.13
CA THR A 44 3.64 13.56 3.43
C THR A 44 3.31 12.11 3.76
N VAL A 45 2.76 11.35 2.80
CA VAL A 45 2.29 9.97 3.04
C VAL A 45 2.91 8.98 2.07
N GLY A 46 2.63 9.11 0.77
CA GLY A 46 2.96 8.10 -0.24
C GLY A 46 4.44 7.71 -0.34
N ARG A 47 5.36 8.68 -0.37
CA ARG A 47 6.81 8.37 -0.42
C ARG A 47 7.33 7.82 0.91
N PRO A 48 7.04 8.45 2.08
CA PRO A 48 7.42 7.88 3.37
C PRO A 48 6.91 6.45 3.55
N ILE A 49 5.61 6.21 3.38
CA ILE A 49 5.01 4.89 3.66
C ILE A 49 5.62 3.78 2.80
N GLY A 50 5.88 4.07 1.52
CA GLY A 50 6.52 3.09 0.64
C GLY A 50 7.92 2.69 1.13
N LEU A 51 8.68 3.60 1.73
CA LEU A 51 9.97 3.29 2.34
C LEU A 51 9.85 2.62 3.72
N LEU A 52 8.74 2.84 4.44
CA LEU A 52 8.52 2.16 5.72
C LEU A 52 8.28 0.66 5.50
N PHE A 53 7.47 0.29 4.51
CA PHE A 53 7.21 -1.12 4.18
C PHE A 53 8.47 -1.90 3.74
N THR A 54 9.51 -1.23 3.23
CA THR A 54 10.78 -1.89 2.84
C THR A 54 11.77 -2.04 3.98
N ARG A 55 11.47 -1.52 5.19
CA ARG A 55 12.33 -1.73 6.36
C ARG A 55 12.48 -3.20 6.66
N ARG A 56 13.54 -3.55 7.37
CA ARG A 56 13.82 -4.94 7.75
C ARG A 56 12.72 -5.60 8.58
N SER A 57 11.98 -4.81 9.38
CA SER A 57 10.89 -5.30 10.22
C SER A 57 9.66 -5.71 9.40
N GLU A 58 9.31 -4.93 8.38
CA GLU A 58 8.16 -5.21 7.52
C GLU A 58 8.53 -6.09 6.32
N ASN A 59 9.75 -5.95 5.79
CA ASN A 59 10.39 -6.79 4.77
C ASN A 59 9.53 -7.04 3.51
N ALA A 60 8.77 -6.04 3.08
CA ALA A 60 7.96 -6.12 1.86
C ALA A 60 8.75 -5.70 0.61
N THR A 61 8.36 -6.24 -0.54
CA THR A 61 8.72 -5.68 -1.85
C THR A 61 7.70 -4.60 -2.19
N VAL A 62 8.16 -3.38 -2.48
CA VAL A 62 7.24 -2.24 -2.67
C VAL A 62 7.35 -1.67 -4.08
N THR A 63 6.20 -1.46 -4.72
CA THR A 63 6.09 -0.67 -5.96
C THR A 63 5.31 0.61 -5.72
N LEU A 64 5.97 1.76 -5.92
CA LEU A 64 5.35 3.08 -5.79
C LEU A 64 4.73 3.52 -7.13
N CYS A 65 3.41 3.70 -7.14
CA CYS A 65 2.62 4.07 -8.31
C CYS A 65 2.01 5.47 -8.17
N HIS A 66 1.62 6.06 -9.31
CA HIS A 66 1.06 7.40 -9.39
C HIS A 66 0.36 7.63 -10.75
N ASN A 67 -0.17 8.83 -10.99
CA ASN A 67 -0.86 9.18 -12.24
C ASN A 67 -0.06 8.92 -13.53
N GLY A 68 1.28 9.00 -13.48
CA GLY A 68 2.16 8.66 -14.60
C GLY A 68 2.51 7.17 -14.76
N THR A 69 1.95 6.27 -13.94
CA THR A 69 2.17 4.82 -14.08
C THR A 69 1.44 4.34 -15.34
N ARG A 70 2.17 3.70 -16.27
CA ARG A 70 1.65 3.35 -17.60
C ARG A 70 0.56 2.27 -17.57
N ASP A 71 0.75 1.22 -16.78
CA ASP A 71 -0.21 0.12 -16.64
C ASP A 71 -0.46 -0.14 -15.16
N LEU A 72 -1.27 0.72 -14.55
CA LEU A 72 -1.58 0.62 -13.14
C LEU A 72 -2.31 -0.69 -12.81
N ALA A 73 -3.15 -1.18 -13.72
CA ALA A 73 -3.89 -2.42 -13.53
C ALA A 73 -2.94 -3.64 -13.45
N ALA A 74 -1.87 -3.66 -14.24
CA ALA A 74 -0.85 -4.71 -14.14
C ALA A 74 -0.07 -4.67 -12.83
N GLU A 75 0.09 -3.50 -12.20
CA GLU A 75 0.69 -3.41 -10.87
C GLU A 75 -0.24 -4.00 -9.81
N PHE A 76 -1.52 -3.65 -9.86
CA PHE A 76 -2.51 -4.18 -8.91
C PHE A 76 -2.72 -5.68 -9.01
N ARG A 77 -2.77 -6.24 -10.23
CA ARG A 77 -2.90 -7.70 -10.41
C ARG A 77 -1.76 -8.51 -9.79
N ARG A 78 -0.59 -7.91 -9.61
CA ARG A 78 0.58 -8.57 -9.01
C ARG A 78 0.71 -8.28 -7.52
N ALA A 79 -0.12 -7.40 -6.96
CA ALA A 79 -0.01 -6.96 -5.58
C ALA A 79 -0.71 -7.94 -4.65
N ASP A 80 -0.05 -8.29 -3.56
CA ASP A 80 -0.71 -8.95 -2.44
C ASP A 80 -1.46 -7.92 -1.59
N ILE A 81 -0.92 -6.69 -1.50
CA ILE A 81 -1.44 -5.58 -0.72
C ILE A 81 -1.44 -4.31 -1.57
N VAL A 82 -2.56 -3.57 -1.58
CA VAL A 82 -2.67 -2.25 -2.22
C VAL A 82 -2.97 -1.19 -1.18
N ILE A 83 -2.12 -0.16 -1.15
CA ILE A 83 -2.18 0.98 -0.23
C ILE A 83 -2.52 2.25 -1.00
N ALA A 84 -3.69 2.85 -0.74
CA ALA A 84 -4.06 4.13 -1.31
C ALA A 84 -3.61 5.31 -0.43
N ALA A 85 -2.66 6.10 -0.92
CA ALA A 85 -2.06 7.26 -0.25
C ALA A 85 -2.09 8.53 -1.13
N ALA A 86 -3.15 8.66 -1.93
CA ALA A 86 -3.30 9.74 -2.93
C ALA A 86 -4.19 10.91 -2.47
N GLY A 87 -4.80 10.82 -1.27
CA GLY A 87 -5.70 11.86 -0.76
C GLY A 87 -7.03 11.97 -1.51
N VAL A 88 -7.36 10.97 -2.34
CA VAL A 88 -8.61 10.89 -3.11
C VAL A 88 -9.38 9.68 -2.57
N PRO A 89 -10.44 9.89 -1.78
CA PRO A 89 -11.29 8.80 -1.29
C PRO A 89 -11.86 7.99 -2.44
N GLY A 90 -11.87 6.66 -2.31
CA GLY A 90 -12.42 5.77 -3.33
C GLY A 90 -11.61 5.68 -4.63
N LEU A 91 -10.36 6.17 -4.65
CA LEU A 91 -9.49 6.12 -5.84
C LEU A 91 -9.18 4.68 -6.27
N VAL A 92 -8.88 3.82 -5.31
CA VAL A 92 -8.86 2.38 -5.55
C VAL A 92 -10.30 1.92 -5.45
N THR A 93 -10.73 0.96 -6.25
CA THR A 93 -12.07 0.35 -6.16
C THR A 93 -11.91 -1.16 -6.01
N ALA A 94 -12.96 -1.87 -5.58
CA ALA A 94 -12.85 -3.32 -5.36
C ALA A 94 -12.52 -4.08 -6.65
N ASP A 95 -12.98 -3.59 -7.81
CA ASP A 95 -12.67 -4.16 -9.14
C ASP A 95 -11.21 -3.93 -9.58
N MET A 96 -10.50 -3.01 -8.94
CA MET A 96 -9.09 -2.73 -9.23
C MET A 96 -8.14 -3.71 -8.52
N VAL A 97 -8.60 -4.39 -7.48
CA VAL A 97 -7.85 -5.34 -6.65
C VAL A 97 -8.50 -6.71 -6.82
N ALA A 98 -7.84 -7.58 -7.58
CA ALA A 98 -8.32 -8.92 -7.90
C ALA A 98 -7.98 -9.93 -6.80
#